data_AF-A0A954S4M1-F1
#
_entry.id   AF-A0A954S4M1-F1
#
_cell.length_a   1.000
_cell.length_b   1.000
_cell.length_c   1.000
_cell.angle_alpha   90.00
_cell.angle_beta   90.00
_cell.angle_gamma   90.00
#
_symmetry.space_group_name_H-M   'P 1'
#
loop_
_entity.id
_entity.type
_entity.pdbx_description
1 polymer ?
#
loop_
_entity_poly.entity_id
_entity_poly.type
_entity_poly.pdbx_seq_one_letter_code
_entity_poly.pdbx_strand_id
1 'polypeptide(L)'
;MSHRCSIEYRLASDETTNSFGGFGPFFGEAMGERERLLQEHLWSFLTDDRRQRLLGVLAQRTRHLTVVLENVYQPHNTSAVLRSCDAFGVQDVHITEAENHFRVTREIALGTDKWLTIHRYTQASDPSKTCIEKLRRDGYRILVTSPSDSAMPLADVDISERTALVIGHEKNGVSQMFQEAADACVVIPTCGFVDSLNLSVAAAVCLRDLTRRMRKSDATWQLSDAERDVLLRDWTARSVPNVEAIKKRFRRECEMA
;
A
#
# COMPACT_ATOMS: atom_id res chain seq x y z
N MET A 1 -25.14 -6.77 20.48
CA MET A 1 -23.93 -7.60 20.31
C MET A 1 -23.69 -7.79 18.82
N SER A 2 -22.81 -6.99 18.21
CA SER A 2 -22.41 -7.21 16.82
C SER A 2 -21.29 -8.24 16.85
N HIS A 3 -21.61 -9.50 16.56
CA HIS A 3 -20.59 -10.49 16.24
C HIS A 3 -19.96 -10.08 14.91
N ARG A 4 -18.86 -9.30 14.98
CA ARG A 4 -17.96 -9.17 13.83
C ARG A 4 -17.44 -10.57 13.55
N CYS A 5 -17.82 -11.13 12.40
CA CYS A 5 -17.13 -12.29 11.84
C CYS A 5 -15.72 -11.84 11.46
N SER A 6 -14.82 -11.82 12.44
CA SER A 6 -13.39 -11.55 12.23
C SER A 6 -12.68 -12.88 12.21
N ILE A 7 -12.33 -13.33 11.00
CA ILE A 7 -11.29 -14.34 10.83
C ILE A 7 -9.98 -13.69 11.31
N GLU A 8 -9.37 -14.24 12.36
CA GLU A 8 -8.07 -13.77 12.83
C GLU A 8 -6.98 -14.22 11.84
N TYR A 9 -6.37 -13.27 11.17
CA TYR A 9 -5.24 -13.54 10.27
C TYR A 9 -3.93 -13.41 11.06
N ARG A 10 -3.15 -14.49 11.15
CA ARG A 10 -1.74 -14.38 11.54
C ARG A 10 -0.95 -13.79 10.37
N LEU A 11 0.10 -13.03 10.67
CA LEU A 11 1.13 -12.75 9.66
C LEU A 11 1.62 -14.10 9.13
N ALA A 12 1.81 -14.22 7.82
CA ALA A 12 2.36 -15.42 7.22
C ALA A 12 3.71 -15.71 7.90
N SER A 13 3.74 -16.74 8.74
CA SER A 13 4.94 -17.30 9.30
C SER A 13 5.57 -18.16 8.21
N ASP A 14 6.13 -17.53 7.18
CA ASP A 14 7.09 -18.25 6.35
C ASP A 14 8.30 -18.54 7.24
N GLU A 15 8.84 -19.76 7.16
CA GLU A 15 10.03 -20.22 7.88
C GLU A 15 11.27 -19.32 7.64
N THR A 16 11.19 -18.38 6.69
CA THR A 16 12.14 -17.28 6.50
C THR A 16 12.12 -16.22 7.60
N THR A 17 11.10 -16.19 8.48
CA THR A 17 11.06 -15.28 9.64
C THR A 17 12.20 -15.54 10.64
N ASN A 18 12.77 -16.75 10.66
CA ASN A 18 13.89 -17.10 11.55
C ASN A 18 15.27 -16.58 11.08
N SER A 19 15.41 -16.06 9.85
CA SER A 19 16.65 -15.42 9.40
C SER A 19 16.69 -13.90 9.60
N PHE A 20 15.64 -13.29 10.17
CA PHE A 20 15.61 -11.85 10.50
C PHE A 20 15.99 -11.55 11.96
N GLY A 21 16.49 -12.55 12.70
CA GLY A 21 17.05 -12.39 14.04
C GLY A 21 18.36 -11.59 13.98
N GLY A 22 18.25 -10.26 13.93
CA GLY A 22 19.40 -9.36 13.88
C GLY A 22 19.09 -7.90 13.55
N PHE A 23 17.89 -7.59 13.08
CA PHE A 23 17.52 -6.21 12.75
C PHE A 23 17.04 -5.46 14.01
N GLY A 24 17.98 -4.93 14.79
CA GLY A 24 17.72 -3.69 15.53
C GLY A 24 17.36 -2.57 14.53
N PRO A 25 16.70 -1.48 14.96
CA PRO A 25 16.40 -0.39 14.04
C PRO A 25 17.70 0.21 13.53
N PHE A 26 18.04 -0.06 12.27
CA PHE A 26 19.15 0.59 11.59
C PHE A 26 18.62 1.95 11.11
N PHE A 27 18.56 2.95 11.98
CA PHE A 27 18.36 4.32 11.53
C PHE A 27 19.68 4.77 10.87
N GLY A 28 19.84 4.45 9.59
CA GLY A 28 21.14 4.35 8.92
C GLY A 28 22.05 5.58 8.95
N GLU A 29 23.33 5.38 8.66
CA GLU A 29 24.41 6.38 8.74
C GLU A 29 24.22 7.62 7.83
N ALA A 30 23.38 7.52 6.80
CA ALA A 30 23.04 8.65 5.93
C ALA A 30 22.16 9.72 6.60
N MET A 31 21.66 9.43 7.81
CA MET A 31 20.84 10.33 8.60
C MET A 31 21.71 11.29 9.42
N GLY A 32 21.36 12.58 9.45
CA GLY A 32 21.99 13.53 10.34
C GLY A 32 21.84 13.11 11.81
N GLU A 33 22.90 13.25 12.60
CA GLU A 33 22.97 12.76 13.99
C GLU A 33 21.76 13.16 14.86
N ARG A 34 21.30 14.41 14.74
CA ARG A 34 20.12 14.91 15.46
C ARG A 34 18.83 14.17 15.10
N GLU A 35 18.65 13.84 13.82
CA GLU A 35 17.47 13.09 13.37
C GLU A 35 17.53 11.66 13.89
N ARG A 36 18.71 11.02 13.87
CA ARG A 36 18.92 9.69 14.43
C ARG A 36 18.57 9.63 15.91
N LEU A 37 19.07 10.56 16.71
CA LEU A 37 18.78 10.64 18.14
C LEU A 37 17.27 10.87 18.41
N LEU A 38 16.61 11.70 17.60
CA LEU A 38 15.16 11.88 17.71
C LEU A 38 14.42 10.58 17.41
N GLN A 39 14.83 9.82 16.39
CA GLN A 39 14.21 8.54 16.05
C GLN A 39 14.42 7.50 17.15
N GLU A 40 15.63 7.38 17.70
CA GLU A 40 15.93 6.52 18.85
C GLU A 40 15.07 6.92 20.07
N HIS A 41 14.91 8.23 20.32
CA HIS A 41 14.05 8.73 21.38
C HIS A 41 12.58 8.35 21.16
N LEU A 42 12.03 8.56 19.96
CA LEU A 42 10.66 8.16 19.64
C LEU A 42 10.46 6.64 19.73
N TRP A 43 11.44 5.86 19.26
CA TRP A 43 11.45 4.40 19.34
C TRP A 43 11.41 3.89 20.79
N SER A 44 12.04 4.62 21.71
CA SER A 44 12.06 4.29 23.15
C SER A 44 10.67 4.29 23.79
N PHE A 45 9.71 5.05 23.26
CA PHE A 45 8.32 5.09 23.77
C PHE A 45 7.47 3.88 23.36
N LEU A 46 7.93 3.06 22.41
CA LEU A 46 7.19 1.88 21.96
C LEU A 46 7.48 0.68 22.85
N THR A 47 6.46 -0.14 23.12
CA THR A 47 6.64 -1.45 23.76
C THR A 47 7.34 -2.43 22.82
N ASP A 48 7.98 -3.47 23.35
CA ASP A 48 8.68 -4.46 22.54
C ASP A 48 7.74 -5.20 21.58
N ASP A 49 6.54 -5.58 22.03
CA ASP A 49 5.50 -6.16 21.16
C ASP A 49 5.16 -5.24 19.99
N ARG A 50 5.08 -3.92 20.25
CA ARG A 50 4.78 -2.93 19.22
C ARG A 50 5.92 -2.82 18.22
N ARG A 51 7.18 -2.79 18.69
CA ARG A 51 8.38 -2.76 17.85
C ARG A 51 8.45 -4.00 16.96
N GLN A 52 8.30 -5.19 17.54
CA GLN A 52 8.28 -6.46 16.81
C GLN A 52 7.16 -6.50 15.78
N ARG A 53 5.96 -6.00 16.12
CA ARG A 53 4.85 -5.92 15.16
C ARG A 53 5.18 -5.01 13.98
N LEU A 54 5.76 -3.83 14.22
CA LEU A 54 6.15 -2.91 13.15
C LEU A 54 7.20 -3.54 12.24
N LEU A 55 8.26 -4.14 12.81
CA LEU A 55 9.34 -4.78 12.05
C LEU A 55 8.82 -5.98 11.23
N GLY A 56 7.96 -6.82 11.83
CA GLY A 56 7.38 -7.97 11.14
C GLY A 56 6.47 -7.57 9.98
N VAL A 57 5.68 -6.51 10.11
CA VAL A 57 4.87 -5.97 9.00
C VAL A 57 5.76 -5.33 7.95
N LEU A 58 6.77 -4.56 8.35
CA LEU A 58 7.69 -3.85 7.45
C LEU A 58 8.45 -4.83 6.53
N ALA A 59 8.89 -5.97 7.08
CA ALA A 59 9.54 -7.03 6.31
C ALA A 59 8.66 -7.63 5.20
N GLN A 60 7.34 -7.46 5.29
CA GLN A 60 6.37 -7.98 4.33
C GLN A 60 5.81 -6.91 3.39
N ARG A 61 6.31 -5.67 3.47
CA ARG A 61 5.91 -4.58 2.58
C ARG A 61 6.59 -4.65 1.23
N THR A 62 5.87 -4.20 0.21
CA THR A 62 6.35 -4.14 -1.17
C THR A 62 5.95 -2.83 -1.85
N ARG A 63 6.84 -2.38 -2.74
CA ARG A 63 6.60 -1.40 -3.82
C ARG A 63 6.81 -2.02 -5.20
N HIS A 64 6.79 -3.34 -5.28
CA HIS A 64 6.77 -4.05 -6.55
C HIS A 64 5.37 -4.09 -7.16
N LEU A 65 4.35 -4.05 -6.31
CA LEU A 65 2.95 -3.92 -6.68
C LEU A 65 2.37 -2.67 -6.02
N THR A 66 1.70 -1.83 -6.81
CA THR A 66 0.92 -0.68 -6.33
C THR A 66 -0.50 -0.74 -6.90
N VAL A 67 -1.44 -0.06 -6.24
CA VAL A 67 -2.85 0.00 -6.68
C VAL A 67 -3.22 1.42 -7.04
N VAL A 68 -3.92 1.58 -8.15
CA VAL A 68 -4.56 2.84 -8.56
C VAL A 68 -6.07 2.66 -8.46
N LEU A 69 -6.71 3.54 -7.70
CA LEU A 69 -8.16 3.65 -7.59
C LEU A 69 -8.60 4.87 -8.38
N GLU A 70 -9.18 4.62 -9.55
CA GLU A 70 -9.55 5.69 -10.46
C GLU A 70 -10.98 6.19 -10.21
N ASN A 71 -11.09 7.44 -9.75
CA ASN A 71 -12.35 8.17 -9.60
C ASN A 71 -13.47 7.38 -8.89
N VAL A 72 -13.13 6.51 -7.93
CA VAL A 72 -14.08 5.58 -7.28
C VAL A 72 -15.26 6.32 -6.66
N TYR A 73 -16.49 5.90 -6.99
CA TYR A 73 -17.71 6.58 -6.55
C TYR A 73 -18.03 6.31 -5.07
N GLN A 74 -17.93 5.04 -4.64
CA GLN A 74 -18.38 4.65 -3.31
C GLN A 74 -17.20 4.60 -2.31
N PRO A 75 -17.16 5.47 -1.29
CA PRO A 75 -16.03 5.55 -0.35
C PRO A 75 -15.74 4.26 0.42
N HIS A 76 -16.76 3.40 0.60
CA HIS A 76 -16.60 2.11 1.25
C HIS A 76 -15.74 1.14 0.44
N ASN A 77 -15.82 1.18 -0.89
CA ASN A 77 -14.99 0.35 -1.77
C ASN A 77 -13.53 0.76 -1.61
N THR A 78 -13.22 2.05 -1.66
CA THR A 78 -11.86 2.56 -1.43
C THR A 78 -11.33 2.13 -0.08
N SER A 79 -12.13 2.27 0.99
CA SER A 79 -11.73 1.87 2.34
C SER A 79 -11.45 0.36 2.47
N ALA A 80 -12.25 -0.48 1.79
CA ALA A 80 -12.05 -1.92 1.74
C ALA A 80 -10.80 -2.29 0.94
N VAL A 81 -10.52 -1.60 -0.17
CA VAL A 81 -9.28 -1.81 -0.94
C VAL A 81 -8.05 -1.42 -0.13
N LEU A 82 -8.05 -0.29 0.57
CA LEU A 82 -6.94 0.10 1.46
C LEU A 82 -6.66 -1.00 2.50
N ARG A 83 -7.72 -1.57 3.09
CA ARG A 83 -7.56 -2.70 4.01
C ARG A 83 -6.97 -3.94 3.34
N SER A 84 -7.34 -4.25 2.11
CA SER A 84 -6.73 -5.32 1.33
C SER A 84 -5.26 -5.05 1.00
N CYS A 85 -4.90 -3.81 0.63
CA CYS A 85 -3.51 -3.42 0.39
C CYS A 85 -2.65 -3.63 1.65
N ASP A 86 -3.13 -3.15 2.79
CA ASP A 86 -2.46 -3.36 4.09
C ASP A 86 -2.32 -4.85 4.42
N ALA A 87 -3.37 -5.64 4.23
CA ALA A 87 -3.36 -7.07 4.52
C ALA A 87 -2.40 -7.88 3.62
N PHE A 88 -2.25 -7.47 2.36
CA PHE A 88 -1.41 -8.19 1.38
C PHE A 88 -0.01 -7.61 1.21
N GLY A 89 0.34 -6.54 1.94
CA GLY A 89 1.71 -6.01 1.97
C GLY A 89 1.97 -4.88 0.96
N VAL A 90 0.97 -4.41 0.21
CA VAL A 90 1.14 -3.28 -0.71
C VAL A 90 1.27 -1.99 0.10
N GLN A 91 2.34 -1.23 -0.14
CA GLN A 91 2.63 -0.02 0.63
C GLN A 91 1.98 1.23 0.07
N ASP A 92 2.02 1.41 -1.25
CA ASP A 92 1.60 2.64 -1.92
C ASP A 92 0.25 2.43 -2.61
N VAL A 93 -0.63 3.43 -2.50
CA VAL A 93 -1.95 3.46 -3.16
C VAL A 93 -2.15 4.82 -3.80
N HIS A 94 -2.52 4.84 -5.07
CA HIS A 94 -2.76 6.03 -5.87
C HIS A 94 -4.27 6.24 -6.03
N ILE A 95 -4.74 7.47 -5.84
CA ILE A 95 -6.15 7.80 -5.92
C ILE A 95 -6.31 9.03 -6.81
N THR A 96 -6.97 8.85 -7.95
CA THR A 96 -7.32 9.95 -8.84
C THR A 96 -8.73 10.45 -8.52
N GLU A 97 -8.87 11.75 -8.39
CA GLU A 97 -10.12 12.39 -7.95
C GLU A 97 -10.53 13.42 -9.01
N ALA A 98 -11.18 12.96 -10.09
CA ALA A 98 -11.67 13.83 -11.16
C ALA A 98 -13.03 14.44 -10.78
N GLU A 99 -14.00 13.58 -10.44
CA GLU A 99 -15.36 13.98 -10.07
C GLU A 99 -15.68 13.56 -8.63
N ASN A 100 -15.15 12.40 -8.21
CA ASN A 100 -15.40 11.83 -6.90
C ASN A 100 -14.20 12.08 -5.98
N HIS A 101 -14.48 12.62 -4.79
CA HIS A 101 -13.46 12.90 -3.80
C HIS A 101 -13.21 11.71 -2.87
N PHE A 102 -11.94 11.45 -2.61
CA PHE A 102 -11.48 10.43 -1.68
C PHE A 102 -11.95 10.73 -0.26
N ARG A 103 -12.61 9.75 0.34
CA ARG A 103 -13.02 9.76 1.75
C ARG A 103 -12.77 8.38 2.35
N VAL A 104 -12.22 8.38 3.57
CA VAL A 104 -12.01 7.14 4.34
C VAL A 104 -13.23 6.90 5.23
N THR A 105 -13.88 5.76 5.06
CA THR A 105 -14.90 5.26 5.97
C THR A 105 -14.21 4.49 7.10
N ARG A 106 -14.06 5.14 8.26
CA ARG A 106 -13.30 4.62 9.42
C ARG A 106 -13.75 3.23 9.88
N GLU A 107 -15.04 2.94 9.83
CA GLU A 107 -15.61 1.64 10.22
C GLU A 107 -15.14 0.48 9.34
N ILE A 108 -14.71 0.79 8.11
CA ILE A 108 -14.27 -0.19 7.11
C ILE A 108 -12.74 -0.26 7.07
N ALA A 109 -12.09 0.90 7.00
CA ALA A 109 -10.63 0.99 6.99
C ALA A 109 -10.02 0.53 8.32
N LEU A 110 -10.71 0.71 9.45
CA LEU A 110 -10.21 0.32 10.79
C LEU A 110 -8.81 0.88 11.11
N GLY A 111 -8.45 2.03 10.53
CA GLY A 111 -7.17 2.69 10.72
C GLY A 111 -6.02 2.18 9.85
N THR A 112 -6.28 1.31 8.85
CA THR A 112 -5.24 0.82 7.91
C THR A 112 -4.68 1.93 7.03
N ASP A 113 -5.47 2.96 6.75
CA ASP A 113 -5.06 4.17 6.02
C ASP A 113 -3.83 4.84 6.64
N LYS A 114 -3.62 4.67 7.95
CA LYS A 114 -2.46 5.20 8.68
C LYS A 114 -1.17 4.42 8.47
N TRP A 115 -1.18 3.28 7.78
CA TRP A 115 0.04 2.46 7.55
C TRP A 115 0.43 2.42 6.08
N LEU A 116 -0.38 3.00 5.21
CA LEU A 116 -0.17 3.09 3.77
C LEU A 116 0.36 4.47 3.38
N THR A 117 1.04 4.53 2.24
CA THR A 117 1.36 5.78 1.55
C THR A 117 0.24 6.06 0.53
N ILE A 118 -0.57 7.09 0.77
CA ILE A 118 -1.68 7.43 -0.12
C ILE A 118 -1.29 8.63 -0.99
N HIS A 119 -1.14 8.41 -2.29
CA HIS A 119 -0.87 9.43 -3.29
C HIS A 119 -2.20 9.92 -3.88
N ARG A 120 -2.59 11.16 -3.56
CA ARG A 120 -3.83 11.76 -4.06
C ARG A 120 -3.53 12.70 -5.22
N TYR A 121 -4.31 12.58 -6.29
CA TYR A 121 -4.23 13.43 -7.48
C TYR A 121 -5.53 14.23 -7.57
N THR A 122 -5.51 15.46 -7.05
CA THR A 122 -6.71 16.32 -6.92
C THR A 122 -6.57 17.69 -7.58
N GLN A 123 -5.33 18.17 -7.79
CA GLN A 123 -5.04 19.56 -8.21
C GLN A 123 -4.59 19.69 -9.66
N ALA A 124 -4.52 18.59 -10.40
CA ALA A 124 -4.16 18.62 -11.81
C ALA A 124 -5.38 18.95 -12.67
N SER A 125 -5.15 19.60 -13.81
CA SER A 125 -6.17 19.71 -14.87
C SER A 125 -6.65 18.33 -15.32
N ASP A 126 -5.78 17.32 -15.21
CA ASP A 126 -6.09 15.92 -15.42
C ASP A 126 -5.39 15.02 -14.37
N PRO A 127 -6.13 14.59 -13.32
CA PRO A 127 -5.64 13.70 -12.28
C PRO A 127 -5.12 12.34 -12.80
N SER A 128 -5.80 11.76 -13.79
CA SER A 128 -5.44 10.45 -14.35
C SER A 128 -4.12 10.54 -15.11
N LYS A 129 -3.94 11.58 -15.94
CA LYS A 129 -2.68 11.83 -16.63
C LYS A 129 -1.50 11.97 -15.68
N THR A 130 -1.67 12.79 -14.64
CA THR A 130 -0.61 13.04 -13.64
C THR A 130 -0.24 11.76 -12.89
N CYS A 131 -1.21 10.91 -12.61
CA CYS A 131 -0.99 9.60 -12.01
C CYS A 131 -0.17 8.69 -12.94
N ILE A 132 -0.57 8.56 -14.20
CA ILE A 132 0.14 7.77 -15.23
C ILE A 132 1.60 8.22 -15.35
N GLU A 133 1.84 9.52 -15.49
CA GLU A 133 3.21 10.07 -15.60
C GLU A 133 4.07 9.76 -14.38
N LYS A 134 3.50 9.85 -13.16
CA LYS A 134 4.19 9.45 -11.92
C LYS A 134 4.57 7.97 -11.95
N LEU A 135 3.62 7.09 -12.29
CA LEU A 135 3.83 5.64 -12.30
C LEU A 135 4.91 5.24 -13.31
N ARG A 136 4.85 5.78 -14.53
CA ARG A 136 5.87 5.53 -15.56
C ARG A 136 7.26 5.99 -15.12
N ARG A 137 7.36 7.18 -14.52
CA ARG A 137 8.63 7.70 -13.99
C ARG A 137 9.20 6.84 -12.85
N ASP A 138 8.35 6.22 -12.04
CA ASP A 138 8.77 5.32 -10.98
C ASP A 138 9.08 3.89 -11.48
N GLY A 139 8.99 3.65 -12.79
CA GLY A 139 9.29 2.38 -13.43
C GLY A 139 8.19 1.34 -13.33
N TYR A 140 6.94 1.76 -13.07
CA TYR A 140 5.81 0.84 -13.12
C TYR A 140 5.30 0.67 -14.55
N ARG A 141 5.01 -0.59 -14.90
CA ARG A 141 4.03 -0.88 -15.94
C ARG A 141 2.61 -0.75 -15.36
N ILE A 142 1.64 -0.50 -16.21
CA ILE A 142 0.26 -0.19 -15.88
C ILE A 142 -0.63 -1.32 -16.41
N LEU A 143 -1.30 -2.02 -15.51
CA LEU A 143 -2.29 -3.03 -15.84
C LEU A 143 -3.68 -2.52 -15.46
N VAL A 144 -4.63 -2.57 -16.39
CA VAL A 144 -6.01 -2.12 -16.12
C VAL A 144 -6.94 -3.30 -15.95
N THR A 145 -7.77 -3.30 -14.91
CA THR A 145 -8.79 -4.35 -14.75
C THR A 145 -9.93 -4.12 -15.74
N SER A 146 -10.31 -5.17 -16.48
CA SER A 146 -11.41 -5.14 -17.43
C SER A 146 -12.19 -6.46 -17.38
N PRO A 147 -13.54 -6.43 -17.46
CA PRO A 147 -14.35 -7.65 -17.58
C PRO A 147 -14.34 -8.23 -19.01
N SER A 148 -13.64 -7.61 -19.97
CA SER A 148 -13.60 -8.07 -21.36
C SER A 148 -12.95 -9.45 -21.51
N ASP A 149 -13.56 -10.35 -22.27
CA ASP A 149 -13.00 -11.67 -22.61
C ASP A 149 -11.69 -11.60 -23.41
N SER A 150 -11.43 -10.46 -24.06
CA SER A 150 -10.16 -10.22 -24.77
C SER A 150 -9.00 -9.82 -23.87
N ALA A 151 -9.26 -9.55 -22.57
CA ALA A 151 -8.22 -9.19 -21.63
C ALA A 151 -7.43 -10.44 -21.17
N MET A 152 -6.19 -10.21 -20.78
CA MET A 152 -5.30 -11.27 -20.30
C MET A 152 -5.82 -11.83 -18.97
N PRO A 153 -5.91 -13.15 -18.79
CA PRO A 153 -6.27 -13.73 -17.50
C PRO A 153 -5.30 -13.30 -16.41
N LEU A 154 -5.81 -12.98 -15.21
CA LEU A 154 -5.00 -12.60 -14.06
C LEU A 154 -3.86 -13.58 -13.77
N ALA A 155 -4.11 -14.89 -13.95
CA ALA A 155 -3.13 -15.95 -13.72
C ALA A 155 -1.89 -15.86 -14.63
N ASP A 156 -2.01 -15.19 -15.78
CA ASP A 156 -0.97 -15.09 -16.80
C ASP A 156 -0.16 -13.79 -16.68
N VAL A 157 -0.56 -12.89 -15.77
CA VAL A 157 0.20 -11.67 -15.48
C VAL A 157 1.61 -12.04 -15.02
N ASP A 158 2.62 -11.56 -15.74
CA ASP A 158 4.03 -11.69 -15.33
C ASP A 158 4.25 -10.95 -13.98
N ILE A 159 4.95 -11.53 -13.03
CA ILE A 159 5.22 -10.90 -11.73
C ILE A 159 6.66 -10.40 -11.59
N SER A 160 7.48 -10.51 -12.65
CA SER A 160 8.88 -10.10 -12.63
C SER A 160 9.07 -8.57 -12.62
N GLU A 161 8.11 -7.83 -13.17
CA GLU A 161 8.16 -6.38 -13.33
C GLU A 161 7.30 -5.62 -12.30
N ARG A 162 7.74 -4.42 -11.94
CA ARG A 162 6.97 -3.51 -11.08
C ARG A 162 5.64 -3.17 -11.75
N THR A 163 4.55 -3.42 -11.05
CA THR A 163 3.19 -3.34 -11.60
C THR A 163 2.30 -2.38 -10.82
N ALA A 164 1.66 -1.46 -11.54
CA ALA A 164 0.55 -0.66 -11.05
C ALA A 164 -0.77 -1.27 -11.56
N LEU A 165 -1.57 -1.80 -10.65
CA LEU A 165 -2.89 -2.35 -10.96
C LEU A 165 -3.94 -1.24 -10.83
N VAL A 166 -4.55 -0.86 -11.95
CA VAL A 166 -5.58 0.16 -12.04
C VAL A 166 -6.95 -0.48 -11.96
N ILE A 167 -7.75 0.01 -11.02
CA ILE A 167 -9.11 -0.42 -10.79
C ILE A 167 -10.01 0.80 -10.97
N GLY A 168 -10.94 0.67 -11.91
CA GLY A 168 -11.77 1.77 -12.40
C GLY A 168 -13.03 2.02 -11.58
N HIS A 169 -13.83 2.98 -12.07
CA HIS A 169 -15.11 3.38 -11.52
C HIS A 169 -16.16 2.25 -11.64
N GLU A 170 -17.03 2.10 -10.64
CA GLU A 170 -17.94 0.95 -10.51
C GLU A 170 -18.91 0.76 -11.70
N LYS A 171 -19.29 1.84 -12.37
CA LYS A 171 -20.20 1.81 -13.53
C LYS A 171 -19.49 1.80 -14.88
N ASN A 172 -18.45 2.61 -15.03
CA ASN A 172 -17.87 2.91 -16.33
C ASN A 172 -16.53 2.20 -16.54
N GLY A 173 -16.05 1.46 -15.53
CA GLY A 173 -14.73 0.86 -15.52
C GLY A 173 -13.64 1.93 -15.51
N VAL A 174 -12.50 1.58 -16.09
CA VAL A 174 -11.31 2.42 -16.19
C VAL A 174 -11.49 3.41 -17.36
N SER A 175 -11.07 4.67 -17.21
CA SER A 175 -11.20 5.68 -18.27
C SER A 175 -10.40 5.32 -19.52
N GLN A 176 -10.80 5.90 -20.65
CA GLN A 176 -10.06 5.75 -21.92
C GLN A 176 -8.59 6.14 -21.78
N MET A 177 -8.28 7.16 -20.99
CA MET A 177 -6.90 7.59 -20.77
C MET A 177 -6.03 6.49 -20.14
N PHE A 178 -6.54 5.80 -19.12
CA PHE A 178 -5.81 4.66 -18.55
C PHE A 178 -5.82 3.45 -19.47
N GLN A 179 -6.90 3.21 -20.22
CA GLN A 179 -6.95 2.12 -21.21
C GLN A 179 -5.89 2.30 -22.30
N GLU A 180 -5.73 3.51 -22.83
CA GLU A 180 -4.72 3.84 -23.85
C GLU A 180 -3.29 3.78 -23.30
N ALA A 181 -3.12 4.11 -22.02
CA ALA A 181 -1.81 4.05 -21.35
C ALA A 181 -1.47 2.66 -20.78
N ALA A 182 -2.39 1.69 -20.83
CA ALA A 182 -2.20 0.36 -20.25
C ALA A 182 -1.20 -0.46 -21.08
N ASP A 183 -0.30 -1.16 -20.39
CA ASP A 183 0.55 -2.17 -21.04
C ASP A 183 -0.25 -3.46 -21.31
N ALA A 184 -1.23 -3.78 -20.46
CA ALA A 184 -2.21 -4.82 -20.72
C ALA A 184 -3.50 -4.62 -19.93
N CYS A 185 -4.59 -5.18 -20.45
CA CYS A 185 -5.85 -5.35 -19.74
C CYS A 185 -5.85 -6.71 -19.03
N VAL A 186 -6.35 -6.76 -17.80
CA VAL A 186 -6.41 -7.97 -16.98
C VAL A 186 -7.84 -8.30 -16.58
N VAL A 187 -8.24 -9.56 -16.73
CA VAL A 187 -9.55 -10.07 -16.32
C VAL A 187 -9.41 -11.12 -15.21
N ILE A 188 -10.38 -11.14 -14.30
CA ILE A 188 -10.59 -12.26 -13.37
C ILE A 188 -11.62 -13.17 -14.03
N PRO A 189 -11.25 -14.37 -14.50
CA PRO A 189 -12.22 -15.27 -15.11
C PRO A 189 -13.35 -15.61 -14.14
N THR A 190 -14.60 -15.41 -14.56
CA THR A 190 -15.80 -15.79 -13.83
C THR A 190 -16.47 -16.98 -14.51
N CYS A 191 -17.24 -17.76 -13.75
CA CYS A 191 -17.90 -18.97 -14.25
C CYS A 191 -19.41 -18.98 -13.92
N GLY A 192 -20.00 -17.81 -13.68
CA GLY A 192 -21.39 -17.65 -13.27
C GLY A 192 -22.13 -16.63 -14.11
N PHE A 193 -23.32 -16.22 -13.66
CA PHE A 193 -24.18 -15.28 -14.38
C PHE A 193 -23.75 -13.81 -14.30
N VAL A 194 -22.66 -13.50 -13.59
CA VAL A 194 -22.20 -12.13 -13.39
C VAL A 194 -21.01 -11.83 -14.29
N ASP A 195 -21.06 -10.68 -14.94
CA ASP A 195 -19.97 -10.20 -15.82
C ASP A 195 -18.81 -9.60 -15.03
N SER A 196 -19.02 -9.24 -13.77
CA SER A 196 -17.98 -8.62 -12.93
C SER A 196 -18.22 -8.83 -11.44
N LEU A 197 -17.15 -8.67 -10.66
CA LEU A 197 -17.17 -8.66 -9.20
C LEU A 197 -17.29 -7.23 -8.69
N ASN A 198 -17.72 -7.07 -7.43
CA ASN A 198 -17.58 -5.79 -6.73
C ASN A 198 -16.11 -5.32 -6.76
N LEU A 199 -15.91 -4.01 -6.96
CA LEU A 199 -14.59 -3.38 -7.07
C LEU A 199 -13.61 -3.83 -5.97
N SER A 200 -14.03 -3.76 -4.71
CA SER A 200 -13.17 -4.12 -3.57
C SER A 200 -12.86 -5.62 -3.52
N VAL A 201 -13.79 -6.46 -3.99
CA VAL A 201 -13.60 -7.91 -4.10
C VAL A 201 -12.61 -8.24 -5.23
N ALA A 202 -12.78 -7.62 -6.41
CA ALA A 202 -11.85 -7.77 -7.52
C ALA A 202 -10.43 -7.36 -7.10
N ALA A 203 -10.28 -6.22 -6.43
CA ALA A 203 -9.01 -5.77 -5.88
C ALA A 203 -8.39 -6.81 -4.93
N ALA A 204 -9.16 -7.35 -3.99
CA ALA A 204 -8.67 -8.34 -3.03
C ALA A 204 -8.22 -9.64 -3.72
N VAL A 205 -8.96 -10.11 -4.73
CA VAL A 205 -8.61 -11.30 -5.52
C VAL A 205 -7.31 -11.08 -6.29
N CYS A 206 -7.18 -9.96 -7.01
CA CYS A 206 -5.96 -9.59 -7.72
C CYS A 206 -4.76 -9.48 -6.79
N LEU A 207 -4.90 -8.73 -5.70
CA LEU A 207 -3.83 -8.53 -4.72
C LEU A 207 -3.39 -9.84 -4.09
N ARG A 208 -4.32 -10.72 -3.72
CA ARG A 208 -3.98 -12.03 -3.16
C ARG A 208 -3.20 -12.87 -4.15
N ASP A 209 -3.66 -12.97 -5.39
CA ASP A 209 -3.00 -13.80 -6.39
C ASP A 209 -1.61 -13.27 -6.75
N LEU A 210 -1.53 -11.98 -7.10
CA LEU A 210 -0.28 -11.34 -7.52
C LEU A 210 0.76 -11.37 -6.41
N THR A 211 0.40 -10.98 -5.18
CA THR A 211 1.38 -10.96 -4.07
C THR A 211 1.81 -12.38 -3.65
N ARG A 212 0.94 -13.38 -3.80
CA ARG A 212 1.31 -14.79 -3.57
C ARG A 212 2.32 -15.28 -4.60
N ARG A 213 2.10 -15.00 -5.89
CA ARG A 213 3.03 -15.41 -6.96
C ARG A 213 4.35 -14.66 -6.88
N MET A 214 4.29 -13.35 -6.64
CA MET A 214 5.46 -12.49 -6.41
C MET A 214 6.35 -13.01 -5.28
N ARG A 215 5.78 -13.37 -4.12
CA ARG A 215 6.56 -13.91 -2.97
C ARG A 215 7.21 -15.27 -3.25
N LYS A 216 6.68 -16.04 -4.22
CA LYS A 216 7.22 -17.33 -4.66
C LYS A 216 8.18 -17.23 -5.84
N SER A 217 8.44 -16.03 -6.31
CA SER A 217 9.29 -15.76 -7.46
C SER A 217 10.65 -15.23 -7.03
N ASP A 218 11.57 -15.13 -7.99
CA ASP A 218 12.89 -14.53 -7.79
C ASP A 218 12.87 -12.99 -7.91
N ALA A 219 11.69 -12.37 -8.06
CA ALA A 219 11.58 -10.91 -8.13
C ALA A 219 12.05 -10.25 -6.83
N THR A 220 12.80 -9.16 -6.93
CA THR A 220 13.19 -8.34 -5.76
C THR A 220 12.01 -7.46 -5.35
N TRP A 221 11.11 -8.02 -4.54
CA TRP A 221 9.85 -7.37 -4.18
C TRP A 221 9.90 -6.60 -2.86
N GLN A 222 10.84 -6.94 -1.98
CA GLN A 222 11.00 -6.28 -0.70
C GLN A 222 11.44 -4.83 -0.88
N LEU A 223 11.10 -4.00 0.09
CA LEU A 223 11.62 -2.64 0.17
C LEU A 223 13.14 -2.66 0.39
N SER A 224 13.83 -1.71 -0.26
CA SER A 224 15.24 -1.45 0.05
C SER A 224 15.41 -0.94 1.49
N ASP A 225 16.63 -1.01 2.03
CA ASP A 225 16.92 -0.55 3.40
C ASP A 225 16.53 0.92 3.61
N ALA A 226 16.87 1.78 2.66
CA ALA A 226 16.50 3.20 2.71
C ALA A 226 14.97 3.41 2.75
N GLU A 227 14.21 2.61 2.00
CA GLU A 227 12.75 2.68 2.02
C GLU A 227 12.16 2.15 3.33
N ARG A 228 12.73 1.05 3.86
CA ARG A 228 12.35 0.49 5.15
C ARG A 228 12.57 1.50 6.26
N ASP A 229 13.71 2.18 6.26
CA ASP A 229 14.03 3.22 7.25
C ASP A 229 13.04 4.37 7.20
N VAL A 230 12.74 4.90 6.00
CA VAL A 230 11.76 5.98 5.83
C VAL A 230 10.41 5.60 6.42
N LEU A 231 9.91 4.39 6.11
CA LEU A 231 8.63 3.93 6.62
C LEU A 231 8.67 3.66 8.13
N LEU A 232 9.74 3.07 8.64
CA LEU A 232 9.85 2.77 10.07
C LEU A 232 9.82 4.05 10.90
N ARG A 233 10.48 5.11 10.44
CA ARG A 233 10.44 6.45 11.09
C ARG A 233 9.03 7.02 11.11
N ASP A 234 8.36 6.99 9.98
CA ASP A 234 6.98 7.47 9.85
C ASP A 234 6.01 6.66 10.75
N TRP A 235 6.09 5.34 10.72
CA TRP A 235 5.25 4.45 11.54
C TRP A 235 5.53 4.57 13.04
N THR A 236 6.79 4.80 13.42
CA THR A 236 7.18 5.08 14.80
C THR A 236 6.52 6.38 15.26
N ALA A 237 6.67 7.46 14.49
CA ALA A 237 6.03 8.74 14.80
C ALA A 237 4.49 8.63 14.91
N ARG A 238 3.85 7.87 14.02
CA ARG A 238 2.39 7.60 14.05
C ARG A 238 1.95 6.76 15.26
N SER A 239 2.86 5.98 15.84
CA SER A 239 2.58 5.11 17.00
C SER A 239 2.79 5.82 18.35
N VAL A 240 3.45 6.97 18.38
CA VAL A 240 3.72 7.72 19.60
C VAL A 240 2.63 8.77 19.85
N PRO A 241 1.92 8.73 21.00
CA PRO A 241 0.98 9.78 21.37
C PRO A 241 1.67 11.14 21.53
N ASN A 242 1.02 12.22 21.11
CA ASN A 242 1.54 13.60 21.24
C ASN A 242 2.94 13.80 20.61
N VAL A 243 3.26 13.06 19.55
CA VAL A 243 4.57 13.07 18.90
C VAL A 243 5.11 14.47 18.58
N GLU A 244 4.26 15.41 18.17
CA GLU A 244 4.68 16.77 17.83
C GLU A 244 5.14 17.58 19.05
N ALA A 245 4.52 17.38 20.22
CA ALA A 245 4.96 17.99 21.47
C ALA A 245 6.32 17.42 21.90
N ILE A 246 6.51 16.11 21.76
CA ILE A 246 7.77 15.42 22.06
C ILE A 246 8.88 15.92 21.13
N LYS A 247 8.65 15.96 19.81
CA LYS A 247 9.59 16.51 18.83
C LYS A 247 10.00 17.95 19.15
N LYS A 248 9.04 18.81 19.54
CA LYS A 248 9.31 20.21 19.90
C LYS A 248 10.15 20.32 21.17
N ARG A 249 9.87 19.49 22.17
CA ARG A 249 10.66 19.44 23.41
C ARG A 249 12.09 18.97 23.14
N PHE A 250 12.24 17.88 22.40
CA PHE A 250 13.56 17.34 22.02
C PHE A 250 14.42 18.39 21.29
N ARG A 251 13.85 19.09 20.31
CA ARG A 251 14.57 20.15 19.59
C ARG A 251 15.06 21.28 20.51
N ARG A 252 14.22 21.71 21.47
CA ARG A 252 14.61 22.74 22.46
C ARG A 252 15.73 22.27 23.37
N GLU A 253 15.68 21.02 23.82
CA GLU A 253 16.72 20.44 24.68
C GLU A 253 18.06 20.33 23.93
N CYS A 254 18.05 19.99 22.63
CA CYS A 254 19.24 19.97 21.78
C CYS A 254 19.77 21.35 21.35
N GLU A 255 18.96 22.41 21.42
CA GLU A 255 19.40 23.79 21.15
C GLU A 255 20.07 24.45 22.37
N MET A 256 19.80 23.92 23.56
CA MET A 256 20.32 24.41 24.84
C MET A 256 21.56 23.66 25.34
N ALA A 257 21.94 22.56 24.67
CA ALA A 257 23.10 21.72 24.94
C ALA A 257 24.20 21.97 23.90
#